data_AF-A0A1G7IPZ5-F1
#
_entry.id   AF-A0A1G7IPZ5-F1
#
_cell.length_a   1.000
_cell.length_b   1.000
_cell.length_c   1.000
_cell.angle_alpha   90.00
_cell.angle_beta   90.00
_cell.angle_gamma   90.00
#
_symmetry.space_group_name_H-M   'P 1'
#
loop_
_entity.id
_entity.type
_entity.pdbx_description
1 polymer ?
#
loop_
_entity_poly.entity_id
_entity_poly.type
_entity_poly.pdbx_seq_one_letter_code
_entity_poly.pdbx_strand_id
1 'polypeptide(L)'
;MNNDLTPEEAEVMRQYADIIGLPHHVSATHARMSMENRAAQFAPFAALNGHSAAIERTGEQYIEKMEGQMAIDNSQLTIDNFELKIEKV
;
A
#
# COMPACT_ATOMS: atom_id res chain seq x y z
N MET A 1 19.24 18.79 -22.33
CA MET A 1 18.48 17.60 -22.77
C MET A 1 17.34 18.13 -23.59
N ASN A 2 17.37 17.90 -24.90
CA ASN A 2 16.28 18.34 -25.77
C ASN A 2 15.10 17.41 -25.47
N ASN A 3 14.02 17.98 -24.95
CA ASN A 3 12.81 17.24 -24.61
C ASN A 3 11.97 17.09 -25.89
N ASP A 4 12.58 16.54 -26.92
CA ASP A 4 11.94 16.33 -28.20
C ASP A 4 10.98 15.16 -28.01
N LEU A 5 9.67 15.45 -28.16
CA LEU A 5 8.64 14.44 -28.03
C LEU A 5 8.93 13.30 -29.01
N THR A 6 8.79 12.08 -28.54
CA THR A 6 8.82 10.92 -29.44
C THR A 6 7.70 11.04 -30.47
N PRO A 7 7.84 10.42 -31.67
CA PRO A 7 6.81 10.49 -32.71
C PRO A 7 5.42 10.02 -32.25
N GLU A 8 5.38 9.09 -31.30
CA GLU A 8 4.15 8.58 -30.68
C GLU A 8 3.51 9.62 -29.76
N GLU A 9 4.28 10.25 -28.87
CA GLU A 9 3.78 11.31 -27.99
C GLU A 9 3.30 12.53 -28.79
N ALA A 10 3.96 12.85 -29.91
CA ALA A 10 3.54 13.91 -30.81
C ALA A 10 2.20 13.61 -31.51
N GLU A 11 1.90 12.34 -31.80
CA GLU A 11 0.60 11.93 -32.34
C GLU A 11 -0.51 12.04 -31.30
N VAL A 12 -0.25 11.59 -30.06
CA VAL A 12 -1.19 11.76 -28.94
C VAL A 12 -1.51 13.24 -28.72
N MET A 13 -0.49 14.09 -28.73
CA MET A 13 -0.68 15.55 -28.60
C MET A 13 -1.54 16.13 -29.73
N ARG A 14 -1.37 15.67 -30.97
CA ARG A 14 -2.21 16.09 -32.11
C ARG A 14 -3.66 15.64 -31.94
N GLN A 15 -3.88 14.42 -31.46
CA GLN A 15 -5.22 13.85 -31.28
C GLN A 15 -6.06 14.61 -30.24
N TYR A 16 -5.42 15.19 -29.23
CA TYR A 16 -6.08 15.92 -28.15
C TYR A 16 -5.80 17.44 -28.18
N ALA A 17 -5.24 17.96 -29.28
CA ALA A 17 -4.85 19.36 -29.40
C ALA A 17 -6.03 20.34 -29.28
N ASP A 18 -7.25 19.86 -29.50
CA ASP A 18 -8.50 20.61 -29.39
C ASP A 18 -8.98 20.76 -27.93
N ILE A 19 -8.53 19.89 -27.02
CA ILE A 19 -8.90 19.91 -25.60
C ILE A 19 -7.75 20.27 -24.65
N ILE A 20 -6.49 20.07 -25.06
CA ILE A 20 -5.31 20.40 -24.26
C ILE A 20 -5.04 21.92 -24.33
N GLY A 21 -4.82 22.55 -23.17
CA GLY A 21 -4.51 23.97 -23.08
C GLY A 21 -5.72 24.91 -23.14
N LEU A 22 -6.94 24.37 -23.17
CA LEU A 22 -8.15 25.16 -23.05
C LEU A 22 -8.19 25.90 -21.71
N PRO A 23 -8.78 27.12 -21.65
CA PRO A 23 -8.96 27.83 -20.40
C PRO A 23 -9.70 26.97 -19.38
N HIS A 24 -9.03 26.67 -18.27
CA HIS A 24 -9.68 25.96 -17.17
C HIS A 24 -10.68 26.88 -16.47
N HIS A 25 -11.92 26.44 -16.35
CA HIS A 25 -12.93 27.17 -15.59
C HIS A 25 -12.49 27.36 -14.13
N VAL A 26 -12.61 28.59 -13.64
CA VAL A 26 -12.45 28.96 -12.24
C VAL A 26 -13.76 29.59 -11.80
N SER A 27 -14.40 29.00 -10.78
CA SER A 27 -15.64 29.54 -10.25
C SER A 27 -15.40 30.92 -9.63
N ALA A 28 -16.23 31.90 -10.02
CA ALA A 28 -16.24 33.22 -9.40
C ALA A 28 -16.90 33.21 -8.01
N THR A 29 -17.84 32.28 -7.79
CA THR A 29 -18.64 32.19 -6.55
C THR A 29 -18.00 31.28 -5.51
N HIS A 30 -17.39 30.18 -5.94
CA HIS A 30 -16.79 29.18 -5.05
C HIS A 30 -15.28 29.17 -5.22
N ALA A 31 -14.59 29.91 -4.35
CA ALA A 31 -13.13 29.94 -4.31
C ALA A 31 -12.57 28.52 -4.11
N ARG A 32 -11.45 28.23 -4.79
CA ARG A 32 -10.73 26.97 -4.61
C ARG A 32 -10.15 26.92 -3.19
N MET A 33 -10.19 25.74 -2.59
CA MET A 33 -9.58 25.48 -1.28
C MET A 33 -8.06 25.72 -1.33
N SER A 34 -7.47 26.32 -0.28
CA SER A 34 -6.01 26.47 -0.19
C SER A 34 -5.30 25.11 -0.12
N MET A 35 -3.99 25.07 -0.38
CA MET A 35 -3.25 23.80 -0.31
C MET A 35 -3.21 23.24 1.11
N GLU A 36 -3.11 24.11 2.12
CA GLU A 36 -3.09 23.74 3.53
C GLU A 36 -4.42 23.12 3.95
N ASN A 37 -5.54 23.74 3.56
CA ASN A 37 -6.87 23.20 3.83
C ASN A 37 -7.13 21.89 3.09
N ARG A 38 -6.55 21.69 1.90
CA ARG A 38 -6.57 20.39 1.21
C ARG A 38 -5.76 19.34 2.00
N ALA A 39 -4.59 19.69 2.51
CA ALA A 39 -3.76 18.79 3.32
C ALA A 39 -4.43 18.40 4.65
N ALA A 40 -5.13 19.34 5.29
CA ALA A 40 -5.84 19.10 6.54
C ALA A 40 -6.93 18.00 6.45
N GLN A 41 -7.50 17.76 5.27
CA GLN A 41 -8.44 16.64 5.05
C GLN A 41 -7.79 15.28 5.33
N PHE A 42 -6.47 15.18 5.16
CA PHE A 42 -5.70 13.97 5.43
C PHE A 42 -5.12 13.93 6.85
N ALA A 43 -5.37 14.95 7.70
CA ALA A 43 -4.93 14.97 9.09
C ALA A 43 -5.38 13.75 9.93
N PRO A 44 -6.58 13.17 9.75
CA PRO A 44 -6.98 11.96 10.47
C PRO A 44 -6.05 10.75 10.26
N PHE A 45 -5.28 10.72 9.17
CA PHE A 45 -4.35 9.64 8.84
C PHE A 45 -2.91 9.93 9.27
N ALA A 46 -2.64 11.06 9.95
CA ALA A 46 -1.29 11.42 10.37
C ALA A 46 -0.62 10.37 11.27
N ALA A 47 -1.40 9.60 12.04
CA ALA A 47 -0.91 8.51 12.88
C ALA A 47 -0.26 7.36 12.10
N LEU A 48 -0.59 7.18 10.81
CA LEU A 48 -0.02 6.14 9.96
C LEU A 48 1.46 6.41 9.62
N ASN A 49 1.89 7.67 9.64
CA ASN A 49 3.27 8.04 9.34
C ASN A 49 4.27 7.57 10.42
N GLY A 50 3.80 7.12 11.59
CA GLY A 50 4.62 6.57 12.68
C GLY A 50 4.59 5.04 12.79
N HIS A 51 3.86 4.32 11.94
CA HIS A 51 3.71 2.86 12.04
C HIS A 51 4.78 2.06 11.30
N SER A 52 5.66 2.71 10.53
CA SER A 52 6.74 2.04 9.80
C SER A 52 7.64 1.21 10.73
N ALA A 53 7.98 1.74 11.90
CA ALA A 53 8.77 1.04 12.91
C ALA A 53 8.05 -0.17 13.52
N ALA A 54 6.72 -0.13 13.63
CA ALA A 54 5.92 -1.26 14.11
C ALA A 54 5.82 -2.38 13.07
N ILE A 55 5.74 -2.01 11.78
CA ILE A 55 5.76 -2.94 10.65
C ILE A 55 7.13 -3.63 10.55
N GLU A 56 8.22 -2.85 10.61
CA GLU A 56 9.60 -3.36 10.57
C GLU A 56 9.87 -4.35 11.71
N ARG A 57 9.55 -3.97 12.96
CA ARG A 57 9.67 -4.85 14.13
C ARG A 57 8.90 -6.16 13.98
N THR A 58 7.70 -6.10 13.39
CA THR A 58 6.88 -7.30 13.16
C THR A 58 7.51 -8.20 12.09
N GLY A 59 8.12 -7.61 11.07
CA GLY A 59 8.92 -8.32 10.06
C GLY A 59 10.12 -9.04 10.68
N GLU A 60 10.89 -8.34 11.52
CA GLU A 60 12.04 -8.92 12.23
C GLU A 60 11.64 -10.11 13.12
N GLN A 61 10.56 -9.96 13.91
CA GLN A 61 10.04 -11.03 14.76
C GLN A 61 9.57 -12.25 13.97
N TYR A 62 9.04 -12.05 12.76
CA TYR A 62 8.61 -13.14 11.90
C TYR A 62 9.82 -13.90 11.33
N ILE A 63 10.87 -13.18 10.92
CA ILE A 63 12.13 -13.78 10.45
C ILE A 63 12.78 -14.58 11.58
N GLU A 64 12.91 -14.02 12.79
CA GLU A 64 13.47 -14.71 13.95
C GLU A 64 12.70 -15.99 14.29
N LYS A 65 11.36 -15.95 14.25
CA LYS A 65 10.52 -17.13 14.45
C LYS A 65 10.71 -18.17 13.36
N MET A 66 10.83 -17.76 12.09
CA MET A 66 11.09 -18.69 10.99
C MET A 66 12.47 -19.35 11.11
N GLU A 67 13.51 -18.59 11.43
CA GLU A 67 14.87 -19.11 11.63
C GLU A 67 14.93 -20.09 12.81
N GLY A 68 14.25 -19.78 13.93
CA GLY A 68 14.10 -20.69 15.06
C GLY A 68 13.30 -21.95 14.73
N GLN A 69 12.31 -21.86 13.84
CA GLN A 69 11.46 -22.99 13.44
C GLN A 69 12.15 -23.92 12.42
N MET A 70 13.08 -23.41 11.58
CA MET A 70 13.89 -24.25 10.68
C MET A 70 14.95 -25.09 11.41
N ALA A 71 15.27 -24.76 12.66
CA ALA A 71 16.24 -25.50 13.48
C ALA A 71 15.64 -26.70 14.24
N ILE A 72 14.32 -26.92 14.16
CA ILE A 72 13.63 -28.04 14.82
C ILE A 72 12.73 -28.73 13.80
N ASP A 73 13.24 -29.78 13.16
CA ASP A 73 12.64 -31.12 13.17
C ASP A 73 13.33 -31.99 12.10
N ASN A 74 14.24 -32.86 12.55
CA ASN A 74 14.76 -33.93 11.71
C ASN A 74 14.83 -35.25 12.49
N SER A 75 13.92 -35.43 13.47
CA SER A 75 13.83 -36.71 14.17
C SER A 75 12.41 -37.01 14.66
N GLN A 76 11.74 -37.83 13.85
CA GLN A 76 10.66 -38.76 14.21
C GLN A 76 9.23 -38.19 14.37
N LEU A 77 8.45 -38.31 13.30
CA LEU A 77 6.99 -38.30 13.34
C LEU A 77 6.47 -39.70 13.75
N THR A 78 6.06 -39.86 15.01
CA THR A 78 5.21 -40.97 15.46
C THR A 78 3.84 -40.44 15.87
N ILE A 79 2.78 -40.85 15.17
CA ILE A 79 1.40 -40.48 15.45
C ILE A 79 0.76 -41.62 16.24
N ASP A 80 0.62 -41.44 17.56
CA ASP A 80 -0.15 -42.36 18.40
C ASP A 80 -1.61 -41.88 18.48
N ASN A 81 -2.50 -42.62 17.83
CA ASN A 81 -3.95 -42.45 17.88
C ASN A 81 -4.47 -42.74 19.30
N PHE A 82 -4.90 -41.71 20.04
CA PHE A 82 -5.63 -41.92 21.29
C PHE A 82 -7.13 -41.75 21.07
N GLU A 83 -7.88 -42.86 21.17
CA GLU A 83 -9.35 -42.88 21.06
C GLU A 83 -10.00 -42.12 22.23
N LEU A 84 -10.87 -41.16 21.91
CA LEU A 84 -11.76 -40.50 22.87
C LEU A 84 -13.01 -41.35 23.12
N LYS A 85 -13.07 -42.02 24.27
CA LYS A 85 -14.32 -42.60 24.79
C LYS A 85 -15.15 -41.50 25.44
N ILE A 86 -16.24 -41.09 24.79
CA ILE A 86 -17.23 -40.19 25.38
C ILE A 86 -18.19 -41.03 26.22
N GLU A 87 -18.16 -40.83 27.54
CA GLU A 87 -19.17 -41.37 28.46
C GLU A 87 -20.41 -40.47 28.41
N LYS A 88 -21.56 -41.04 28.06
CA LYS A 88 -22.86 -40.35 28.06
C LYS A 88 -23.33 -40.15 29.50
N VAL A 89 -23.63 -38.89 29.86
CA VAL A 89 -24.47 -38.53 31.02
C VAL A 89 -25.92 -38.87 30.74
#